data_AF-R0CS64-F1
#
_entry.id   AF-R0CS64-F1
#
_cell.length_a   1.000
_cell.length_b   1.000
_cell.length_c   1.000
_cell.angle_alpha   90.00
_cell.angle_beta   90.00
_cell.angle_gamma   90.00
#
_symmetry.space_group_name_H-M   'P 1'
#
loop_
_entity.id
_entity.type
_entity.pdbx_description
1 polymer ?
#
loop_
_entity_poly.entity_id
_entity_poly.type
_entity_poly.pdbx_seq_one_letter_code
_entity_poly.pdbx_strand_id
1 'polypeptide(L)' 'MPNIIEITDFAAPDLDIYARLTEGQLLNRHEPDKGIFIAESPKVIERARLPCWKMS' A
#
# COMPACT_ATOMS: atom_id res chain seq x y z
N MET A 1 0.66 -1.32 -19.29
CA MET A 1 -0.47 -2.15 -18.81
C MET A 1 -0.31 -2.37 -17.31
N PRO A 2 -1.39 -2.33 -16.51
CA PRO A 2 -1.32 -2.78 -15.12
C PRO A 2 -1.01 -4.28 -15.08
N ASN A 3 -0.16 -4.70 -14.14
CA ASN A 3 0.05 -6.11 -13.84
C ASN A 3 -0.99 -6.52 -12.79
N ILE A 4 -1.98 -7.30 -13.21
CA ILE A 4 -3.07 -7.76 -12.34
C ILE A 4 -2.78 -9.20 -11.96
N ILE A 5 -2.55 -9.44 -10.67
CA ILE A 5 -2.28 -10.77 -10.10
C ILE A 5 -3.50 -11.15 -9.27
N GLU A 6 -4.13 -12.27 -9.60
CA GLU A 6 -5.25 -12.81 -8.83
C GLU A 6 -4.72 -13.61 -7.65
N ILE A 7 -5.26 -13.35 -6.46
CA ILE A 7 -4.90 -14.05 -5.23
C ILE A 7 -6.04 -15.01 -4.87
N THR A 8 -5.71 -16.29 -4.75
CA THR A 8 -6.67 -17.36 -4.42
C THR A 8 -6.43 -18.00 -3.05
N ASP A 9 -5.29 -17.68 -2.40
CA ASP A 9 -4.90 -18.19 -1.10
C ASP A 9 -4.52 -17.03 -0.15
N PHE A 10 -5.15 -17.00 1.02
CA PHE A 10 -4.87 -16.00 2.06
C PHE A 10 -3.52 -16.23 2.74
N ALA A 11 -2.95 -17.44 2.65
CA ALA A 11 -1.64 -17.76 3.20
C ALA A 11 -0.48 -17.45 2.23
N ALA A 12 -0.76 -16.80 1.10
CA ALA A 12 0.26 -16.43 0.13
C ALA A 12 1.35 -15.56 0.80
N PRO A 13 2.65 -15.90 0.63
CA PRO A 13 3.74 -15.19 1.30
C PRO A 13 3.84 -13.71 0.88
N ASP A 14 3.37 -13.36 -0.33
CA ASP A 14 3.32 -11.98 -0.82
C ASP A 14 2.33 -11.09 -0.05
N LEU A 15 1.32 -11.69 0.59
CA LEU A 15 0.35 -10.98 1.43
C LEU A 15 0.82 -10.78 2.87
N ASP A 16 1.85 -11.52 3.29
CA ASP A 16 2.26 -11.64 4.69
C ASP A 16 2.63 -10.27 5.31
N ILE A 17 3.25 -9.40 4.51
CA ILE A 17 3.62 -8.04 4.91
C ILE A 17 2.40 -7.17 5.23
N TYR A 18 1.28 -7.35 4.51
CA TYR A 18 0.05 -6.57 4.70
C TYR A 18 -0.82 -7.14 5.81
N ALA A 19 -0.71 -8.43 6.11
CA ALA A 19 -1.51 -9.10 7.14
C ALA A 19 -0.91 -8.98 8.55
N ARG A 20 0.43 -8.98 8.66
CA ARG A 20 1.14 -8.99 9.95
C ARG A 20 1.50 -7.61 10.49
N LEU A 21 1.63 -6.62 9.61
CA LEU A 21 2.01 -5.27 9.99
C LEU A 21 0.80 -4.36 10.08
N THR A 22 0.79 -3.51 11.10
CA THR A 22 -0.17 -2.41 11.21
C THR A 22 0.19 -1.30 10.21
N GLU A 23 -0.80 -0.50 9.81
CA GLU A 23 -0.58 0.63 8.89
C GLU A 23 0.53 1.57 9.37
N GLY A 24 0.59 1.86 10.67
CA GLY A 24 1.66 2.68 11.26
C GLY A 24 3.07 2.09 11.13
N GLN A 25 3.19 0.76 11.07
CA GLN A 25 4.47 0.09 10.82
C GLN A 25 4.83 0.10 9.32
N LEU A 26 3.84 0.01 8.43
CA LEU A 26 4.04 0.09 6.98
C LEU A 26 4.47 1.47 6.51
N LEU A 27 3.98 2.54 7.16
CA LEU A 27 4.27 3.93 6.79
C LEU A 27 5.75 4.34 6.98
N ASN A 28 6.58 3.50 7.59
CA ASN A 28 8.01 3.70 7.86
C ASN A 28 8.39 5.17 8.10
N ARG A 29 8.04 5.69 9.28
CA ARG A 29 8.25 7.11 9.64
C ARG A 29 9.71 7.58 9.58
N HIS A 30 10.66 6.66 9.72
CA HIS A 30 12.10 6.97 9.68
C HIS A 30 12.64 7.04 8.25
N GLU A 31 12.09 6.25 7.33
CA GLU A 31 12.42 6.27 5.90
C GLU A 31 11.12 6.35 5.06
N PRO A 32 10.51 7.55 4.94
CA PRO A 32 9.21 7.73 4.30
C PRO A 32 9.17 7.24 2.85
N ASP A 33 10.28 7.36 2.12
CA ASP A 33 10.42 6.90 0.73
C ASP A 33 10.21 5.39 0.55
N LYS A 34 10.39 4.61 1.63
CA LYS A 34 10.18 3.16 1.66
C LYS A 34 8.83 2.78 2.29
N GLY A 35 8.04 3.77 2.73
CA GLY A 35 6.75 3.55 3.34
C GLY A 35 5.71 3.03 2.35
N ILE A 36 4.81 2.19 2.84
CA ILE A 36 3.70 1.63 2.06
C ILE A 36 2.38 2.08 2.71
N PHE A 37 1.41 2.45 1.88
CA PHE A 37 0.06 2.78 2.29
C PHE A 37 -0.96 2.02 1.43
N ILE A 38 -1.96 1.41 2.07
CA ILE A 38 -3.00 0.62 1.40
C ILE A 38 -4.22 1.51 1.15
N ALA A 39 -4.57 1.73 -0.11
CA ALA A 39 -5.74 2.53 -0.50
C ALA A 39 -6.83 1.63 -1.09
N GLU A 40 -7.93 1.43 -0.36
CA GLU A 40 -9.03 0.54 -0.76
C GLU A 40 -10.20 1.23 -1.47
N SER A 41 -10.49 2.48 -1.13
CA SER A 41 -11.66 3.20 -1.67
C SER A 41 -11.32 3.92 -2.98
N PRO A 42 -12.23 3.94 -3.98
CA PRO A 42 -12.03 4.71 -5.21
C PRO A 42 -11.65 6.18 -4.95
N LYS A 43 -12.28 6.80 -3.94
CA LYS A 43 -12.00 8.18 -3.55
C LYS A 43 -10.59 8.37 -2.98
N VAL A 44 -10.10 7.39 -2.22
CA VAL A 44 -8.76 7.42 -1.63
C VAL A 44 -7.70 7.15 -2.69
N ILE A 45 -7.95 6.19 -3.58
CA ILE A 45 -7.07 5.89 -4.72
C ILE A 45 -6.92 7.12 -5.62
N GLU A 46 -8.02 7.81 -5.93
CA GLU A 46 -7.98 9.05 -6.71
C GLU A 46 -7.10 10.11 -6.03
N ARG A 47 -7.26 10.30 -4.72
CA ARG A 47 -6.45 11.25 -3.93
C ARG A 47 -4.97 10.89 -3.93
N ALA A 48 -4.62 9.61 -3.78
CA ALA A 48 -3.24 9.14 -3.79
C ALA A 48 -2.55 9.33 -5.15
N ARG A 49 -3.33 9.40 -6.24
CA ARG A 49 -2.79 9.70 -7.58
C ARG A 49 -2.55 11.18 -7.83
N LEU A 50 -3.05 12.07 -6.98
CA LEU A 50 -2.87 13.51 -7.17
C LEU A 50 -1.42 13.93 -6.87
N PRO A 51 -0.91 14.96 -7.56
CA PRO A 51 0.48 15.41 -7.41
C PRO A 51 0.86 15.81 -5.98
N CYS A 52 -0.11 16.30 -5.21
CA CYS A 52 0.08 16.73 -3.84
C CYS A 52 0.40 15.59 -2.85
N TRP A 53 0.19 14.33 -3.23
CA TRP A 53 0.56 13.19 -2.38
C TRP A 53 2.07 12.91 -2.36
N LYS A 54 2.81 13.31 -3.41
CA LYS A 54 4.27 13.09 -3.51
C LYS A 54 5.14 14.11 -2.78
N MET A 55 4.57 14.93 -1.91
CA MET A 55 5.28 16.00 -1.21
C MET A 55 5.43 15.69 0.28
N SER A 56 6.43 14.89 0.64
CA SER A 56 7.20 14.95 1.90
C SER A 56 8.45 14.11 1.76
#